data_AF-A0A832LVM1-F1
#
_entry.id   AF-A0A832LVM1-F1
#
_cell.length_a   1.000
_cell.length_b   1.000
_cell.length_c   1.000
_cell.angle_alpha   90.00
_cell.angle_beta   90.00
_cell.angle_gamma   90.00
#
_symmetry.space_group_name_H-M   'P 1'
#
loop_
_entity.id
_entity.type
_entity.pdbx_description
1 polymer ?
#
loop_
_entity_poly.entity_id
_entity_poly.type
_entity_poly.pdbx_seq_one_letter_code
_entity_poly.pdbx_strand_id
1 'polypeptide(L)'
;MIRVLVFILVLLTFFILPIRAEENLEYYENIISIAGVALDGNTGQILYAKNPHIKIPPASTVKLLTAMVVLDRLPLSQKVKISNNAENTPTTPPHLQEGEIFTVEDLLYLMLLKSSNQAAVALAEAVAGNEERFSELMNQKARMLGLKNSHFVTASGLPASNQYTTAYELALLLYEALKYPHIKEIINTPVKIISSQQGRTLVIRNTNKLLFEEEIRENILGGKTGYTKLSKHCLVNVAKVKDRLVITSLLGAPYREALWEDTKKLIRFSELVFDRKVSPVVINTAVTTALPVSMKPSAYYRESKRASQNQKNIASTKRTRQVLALKSSSKNKPVLAKNSLVSTKAKVQVAKANTSKGRNAKSNKKLYRAENPSPRNS
;
A
#
# COMPACT_ATOMS: atom_id res chain seq x y z
N MET A 1 -57.60 36.18 27.22
CA MET A 1 -57.34 35.21 26.12
C MET A 1 -56.30 35.70 25.11
N ILE A 2 -56.61 36.67 24.22
CA ILE A 2 -55.80 36.99 23.02
C ILE A 2 -54.27 37.05 23.25
N ARG A 3 -53.78 37.80 24.26
CA ARG A 3 -52.34 37.89 24.57
C ARG A 3 -51.66 36.54 24.86
N VAL A 4 -52.37 35.61 25.51
CA VAL A 4 -51.87 34.25 25.77
C VAL A 4 -51.84 33.42 24.48
N LEU A 5 -52.84 33.58 23.62
CA LEU A 5 -52.91 32.88 22.33
C LEU A 5 -51.75 33.29 21.41
N VAL A 6 -51.43 34.58 21.36
CA VAL A 6 -50.28 35.12 20.61
C VAL A 6 -48.95 34.59 21.17
N PHE A 7 -48.80 34.54 22.50
CA PHE A 7 -47.58 34.02 23.12
C PHE A 7 -47.36 32.52 22.83
N ILE A 8 -48.43 31.72 22.85
CA ILE A 8 -48.40 30.30 22.46
C ILE A 8 -48.07 30.15 20.97
N LEU A 9 -48.61 31.02 20.10
CA LEU A 9 -48.33 30.99 18.66
C LEU A 9 -46.85 31.30 18.34
N VAL A 10 -46.25 32.26 19.05
CA VAL A 10 -44.82 32.61 18.92
C VAL A 10 -43.90 31.51 19.50
N LEU A 11 -44.32 30.84 20.57
CA LEU A 11 -43.63 29.64 21.06
C LEU A 11 -43.69 28.48 20.06
N LEU A 12 -44.84 28.28 19.40
CA LEU A 12 -44.99 27.24 18.38
C LEU A 12 -44.11 27.50 17.15
N THR A 13 -43.96 28.75 16.68
CA THR A 13 -43.06 29.03 15.55
C THR A 13 -41.59 28.79 15.88
N PHE A 14 -41.15 29.04 17.12
CA PHE A 14 -39.79 28.70 17.57
C PHE A 14 -39.51 27.18 17.55
N PHE A 15 -40.52 26.35 17.84
CA PHE A 15 -40.39 24.88 17.79
C PHE A 15 -40.53 24.27 16.37
N ILE A 16 -40.86 25.08 15.36
CA ILE A 16 -41.02 24.64 13.95
C ILE A 16 -39.78 24.99 13.10
N LEU A 17 -38.73 25.58 13.68
CA LEU A 17 -37.43 25.67 13.02
C LEU A 17 -36.96 24.25 12.66
N PRO A 18 -36.77 23.91 11.36
CA PRO A 18 -36.33 22.59 10.99
C PRO A 18 -34.90 22.42 11.48
N ILE A 19 -34.71 21.51 12.44
CA ILE A 19 -33.37 21.03 12.81
C ILE A 19 -32.83 20.35 11.56
N ARG A 20 -32.03 21.08 10.79
CA ARG A 20 -31.14 20.51 9.79
C ARG A 20 -30.08 19.71 10.54
N ALA A 21 -30.44 18.47 10.85
CA ALA A 21 -29.45 17.41 10.83
C ALA A 21 -28.87 17.41 9.42
N GLU A 22 -27.73 18.10 9.25
CA GLU A 22 -26.84 17.76 8.16
C GLU A 22 -26.45 16.30 8.41
N GLU A 23 -26.97 15.39 7.58
CA GLU A 23 -26.33 14.11 7.35
C GLU A 23 -24.98 14.40 6.68
N ASN A 24 -24.01 14.80 7.52
CA ASN A 24 -22.59 14.74 7.22
C ASN A 24 -22.22 13.25 7.11
N LEU A 25 -22.67 12.64 6.00
CA LEU A 25 -22.12 11.44 5.41
C LEU A 25 -20.64 11.75 5.16
N GLU A 26 -19.82 11.47 6.17
CA GLU A 26 -18.41 11.80 6.22
C GLU A 26 -17.72 11.23 4.98
N TYR A 27 -17.50 12.09 3.99
CA TYR A 27 -16.94 11.67 2.71
C TYR A 27 -15.49 11.24 2.95
N TYR A 28 -15.22 9.94 2.77
CA TYR A 28 -13.89 9.38 2.77
C TYR A 28 -13.65 8.60 1.48
N GLU A 29 -12.44 8.69 0.94
CA GLU A 29 -12.02 7.85 -0.17
C GLU A 29 -11.86 6.40 0.31
N ASN A 30 -12.59 5.45 -0.27
CA ASN A 30 -12.42 4.04 0.07
C ASN A 30 -11.25 3.44 -0.72
N ILE A 31 -10.09 3.34 -0.07
CA ILE A 31 -8.91 2.69 -0.66
C ILE A 31 -9.05 1.16 -0.63
N ILE A 32 -8.62 0.50 -1.70
CA ILE A 32 -8.69 -0.96 -1.89
C ILE A 32 -7.63 -1.67 -1.02
N SER A 33 -6.49 -1.00 -0.80
CA SER A 33 -5.38 -1.44 0.05
C SER A 33 -5.82 -1.82 1.47
N ILE A 34 -5.16 -2.83 2.07
CA ILE A 34 -5.47 -3.32 3.43
C ILE A 34 -5.18 -2.23 4.47
N ALA A 35 -4.05 -1.56 4.34
CA ALA A 35 -3.69 -0.39 5.14
C ALA A 35 -3.15 0.73 4.25
N GLY A 36 -3.33 1.97 4.66
CA GLY A 36 -2.79 3.13 3.98
C GLY A 36 -2.87 4.40 4.81
N VAL A 37 -2.08 5.40 4.42
CA VAL A 37 -2.05 6.72 5.06
C VAL A 37 -1.71 7.80 4.02
N ALA A 38 -2.19 9.02 4.24
CA ALA A 38 -1.70 10.25 3.64
C ALA A 38 -1.29 11.21 4.76
N LEU A 39 -0.04 11.67 4.75
CA LEU A 39 0.51 12.65 5.68
C LEU A 39 0.79 13.97 4.96
N ASP A 40 0.54 15.09 5.62
CA ASP A 40 1.11 16.39 5.26
C ASP A 40 2.60 16.40 5.65
N GLY A 41 3.49 16.44 4.65
CA GLY A 41 4.93 16.47 4.85
C GLY A 41 5.46 17.78 5.43
N ASN A 42 4.65 18.84 5.52
CA ASN A 42 5.05 20.10 6.16
C ASN A 42 4.78 20.09 7.68
N THR A 43 3.85 19.26 8.17
CA THR A 43 3.36 19.28 9.56
C THR A 43 3.38 17.94 10.28
N GLY A 44 3.51 16.83 9.54
CA GLY A 44 3.33 15.46 10.05
C GLY A 44 1.85 15.08 10.29
N GLN A 45 0.90 15.97 10.00
CA GLN A 45 -0.53 15.71 10.22
C GLN A 45 -1.03 14.55 9.35
N ILE A 46 -1.76 13.61 9.97
CA ILE A 46 -2.55 12.62 9.23
C ILE A 46 -3.70 13.34 8.54
N LEU A 47 -3.74 13.26 7.21
CA LEU A 47 -4.84 13.74 6.38
C LEU A 47 -5.86 12.62 6.15
N TYR A 48 -5.35 11.41 5.91
CA TYR A 48 -6.16 10.20 5.79
C TYR A 48 -5.41 9.03 6.43
N ALA A 49 -6.10 8.15 7.13
CA ALA A 49 -5.57 6.85 7.52
C ALA A 49 -6.62 5.74 7.39
N LYS A 50 -6.18 4.56 6.95
CA LYS A 50 -6.91 3.30 7.05
C LYS A 50 -5.97 2.25 7.63
N ASN A 51 -6.30 1.70 8.80
CA ASN A 51 -5.48 0.70 9.50
C ASN A 51 -3.99 1.09 9.67
N PRO A 52 -3.66 2.34 10.04
CA PRO A 52 -2.31 2.92 9.86
C PRO A 52 -1.17 2.15 10.54
N HIS A 53 -1.47 1.45 11.64
CA HIS A 53 -0.51 0.74 12.49
C HIS A 53 -0.52 -0.79 12.32
N ILE A 54 -1.25 -1.34 11.34
CA ILE A 54 -1.25 -2.79 11.11
C ILE A 54 0.10 -3.24 10.53
N LYS A 55 0.70 -4.26 11.15
CA LYS A 55 2.01 -4.81 10.81
C LYS A 55 1.93 -5.71 9.57
N ILE A 56 2.56 -5.30 8.48
CA ILE A 56 2.61 -6.01 7.19
C ILE A 56 4.09 -6.06 6.71
N PRO A 57 4.57 -7.16 6.10
CA PRO A 57 5.93 -7.20 5.56
C PRO A 57 6.13 -6.14 4.45
N PRO A 58 7.18 -5.30 4.50
CA PRO A 58 7.33 -4.11 3.65
C PRO A 58 7.42 -4.38 2.14
N ALA A 59 7.80 -5.60 1.75
CA ALA A 59 8.42 -5.88 0.46
C ALA A 59 9.57 -4.88 0.18
N SER A 60 9.85 -4.59 -1.10
CA SER A 60 10.94 -3.69 -1.50
C SER A 60 10.75 -2.19 -1.20
N THR A 61 9.75 -1.77 -0.41
CA THR A 61 9.69 -0.39 0.12
C THR A 61 10.83 -0.12 1.12
N VAL A 62 11.26 -1.16 1.87
CA VAL A 62 12.39 -1.09 2.82
C VAL A 62 13.70 -0.62 2.19
N LYS A 63 13.85 -0.73 0.87
CA LYS A 63 15.05 -0.27 0.15
C LYS A 63 15.36 1.22 0.34
N LEU A 64 14.38 2.04 0.78
CA LEU A 64 14.63 3.40 1.25
C LEU A 64 15.54 3.41 2.49
N LEU A 65 15.24 2.59 3.50
CA LEU A 65 16.08 2.43 4.69
C LEU A 65 17.47 1.89 4.32
N THR A 66 17.53 0.90 3.43
CA THR A 66 18.78 0.37 2.87
C THR A 66 19.63 1.48 2.25
N ALA A 67 19.03 2.34 1.40
CA ALA A 67 19.73 3.48 0.81
C ALA A 67 20.24 4.48 1.86
N MET A 68 19.46 4.77 2.90
CA MET A 68 19.89 5.66 3.99
C MET A 68 21.06 5.06 4.78
N VAL A 69 21.05 3.75 5.10
CA VAL A 69 22.17 3.10 5.82
C VAL A 69 23.46 3.06 4.98
N VAL A 70 23.33 2.92 3.65
CA VAL A 70 24.44 2.98 2.68
C VAL A 70 25.01 4.40 2.60
N LEU A 71 24.17 5.42 2.39
CA LEU A 71 24.61 6.81 2.23
C LEU A 71 25.21 7.41 3.51
N ASP A 72 24.87 6.89 4.69
CA ASP A 72 25.55 7.21 5.95
C ASP A 72 27.04 6.74 6.00
N ARG A 73 27.46 5.81 5.13
CA ARG A 73 28.66 4.98 5.33
C ARG A 73 29.61 4.87 4.14
N LEU A 74 29.10 4.83 2.91
CA LEU A 74 29.90 4.69 1.69
C LEU A 74 29.79 5.93 0.80
N PRO A 75 30.91 6.47 0.26
CA PRO A 75 30.85 7.49 -0.77
C PRO A 75 30.31 6.91 -2.08
N LEU A 76 29.54 7.71 -2.82
CA LEU A 76 28.86 7.31 -4.07
C LEU A 76 29.81 6.69 -5.12
N SER A 77 31.03 7.21 -5.20
CA SER A 77 32.09 6.78 -6.12
C SER A 77 32.78 5.47 -5.72
N GLN A 78 32.50 4.91 -4.53
CA GLN A 78 33.07 3.64 -4.12
C GLN A 78 32.68 2.52 -5.08
N LYS A 79 33.68 1.75 -5.51
CA LYS A 79 33.52 0.60 -6.39
C LYS A 79 33.03 -0.60 -5.59
N VAL A 80 31.94 -1.22 -6.02
CA VAL A 80 31.39 -2.44 -5.42
C VAL A 80 31.41 -3.55 -6.48
N LYS A 81 32.10 -4.65 -6.17
CA LYS A 81 32.11 -5.87 -6.98
C LYS A 81 30.91 -6.74 -6.59
N ILE A 82 30.16 -7.22 -7.58
CA ILE A 82 29.06 -8.18 -7.36
C ILE A 82 29.64 -9.53 -6.93
N SER A 83 29.19 -10.03 -5.78
CA SER A 83 29.57 -11.34 -5.23
C SER A 83 28.69 -12.47 -5.79
N ASN A 84 29.14 -13.72 -5.62
CA ASN A 84 28.33 -14.91 -5.91
C ASN A 84 26.96 -14.90 -5.18
N ASN A 85 26.92 -14.44 -3.92
CA ASN A 85 25.70 -14.35 -3.13
C ASN A 85 24.77 -13.24 -3.64
N ALA A 86 25.34 -12.08 -3.98
CA ALA A 86 24.60 -11.00 -4.62
C ALA A 86 24.02 -11.44 -5.98
N GLU A 87 24.76 -12.18 -6.83
CA GLU A 87 24.20 -12.73 -8.07
C GLU A 87 23.06 -13.74 -7.80
N ASN A 88 23.30 -14.72 -6.92
CA ASN A 88 22.30 -15.76 -6.61
C ASN A 88 21.05 -15.24 -5.86
N THR A 89 21.07 -13.99 -5.39
CA THR A 89 19.93 -13.35 -4.74
C THR A 89 18.72 -13.24 -5.71
N PRO A 90 17.57 -13.86 -5.42
CA PRO A 90 16.44 -13.89 -6.35
C PRO A 90 15.87 -12.50 -6.65
N THR A 91 15.92 -12.06 -7.91
CA THR A 91 15.55 -10.70 -8.36
C THR A 91 14.71 -10.67 -9.64
N THR A 92 14.12 -9.51 -9.95
CA THR A 92 13.62 -9.17 -11.30
C THR A 92 14.76 -8.64 -12.19
N PRO A 93 14.73 -8.87 -13.51
CA PRO A 93 15.72 -8.33 -14.46
C PRO A 93 15.84 -6.79 -14.44
N PRO A 94 16.99 -6.19 -14.82
CA PRO A 94 18.19 -6.85 -15.32
C PRO A 94 18.91 -7.64 -14.23
N HIS A 95 19.65 -8.67 -14.65
CA HIS A 95 20.49 -9.44 -13.74
C HIS A 95 21.91 -8.87 -13.74
N LEU A 96 22.43 -8.66 -12.54
CA LEU A 96 23.84 -8.41 -12.24
C LEU A 96 24.54 -9.76 -12.11
N GLN A 97 25.78 -9.83 -12.58
CA GLN A 97 26.58 -11.06 -12.65
C GLN A 97 27.79 -10.95 -11.72
N GLU A 98 28.22 -12.06 -11.14
CA GLU A 98 29.43 -12.10 -10.30
C GLU A 98 30.65 -11.55 -11.06
N GLY A 99 31.45 -10.74 -10.38
CA GLY A 99 32.64 -10.14 -10.97
C GLY A 99 32.42 -8.79 -11.64
N GLU A 100 31.18 -8.42 -11.99
CA GLU A 100 30.88 -7.05 -12.42
C GLU A 100 31.21 -6.04 -11.32
N ILE A 101 31.62 -4.83 -11.73
CA ILE A 101 31.90 -3.73 -10.81
C ILE A 101 31.05 -2.51 -11.20
N PHE A 102 30.33 -1.99 -10.22
CA PHE A 102 29.48 -0.80 -10.30
C PHE A 102 29.91 0.21 -9.23
N THR A 103 29.47 1.46 -9.32
CA THR A 103 29.58 2.42 -8.22
C THR A 103 28.47 2.21 -7.19
N VAL A 104 28.60 2.80 -5.99
CA VAL A 104 27.49 2.85 -5.02
C VAL A 104 26.30 3.64 -5.61
N GLU A 105 26.54 4.71 -6.39
CA GLU A 105 25.49 5.42 -7.12
C GLU A 105 24.69 4.48 -8.04
N ASP A 106 25.37 3.75 -8.94
CA ASP A 106 24.76 2.80 -9.87
C ASP A 106 23.88 1.78 -9.14
N LEU A 107 24.39 1.20 -8.05
CA LEU A 107 23.67 0.22 -7.26
C LEU A 107 22.46 0.82 -6.52
N LEU A 108 22.55 2.08 -6.03
CA LEU A 108 21.41 2.79 -5.48
C LEU A 108 20.33 3.05 -6.53
N TYR A 109 20.69 3.43 -7.76
CA TYR A 109 19.74 3.56 -8.88
C TYR A 109 19.10 2.21 -9.27
N LEU A 110 19.89 1.14 -9.42
CA LEU A 110 19.41 -0.24 -9.67
C LEU A 110 18.46 -0.73 -8.58
N MET A 111 18.78 -0.43 -7.31
CA MET A 111 18.00 -0.79 -6.15
C MET A 111 16.69 0.01 -6.06
N LEU A 112 16.69 1.33 -6.26
CA LEU A 112 15.52 2.17 -6.03
C LEU A 112 14.58 2.22 -7.24
N LEU A 113 15.05 2.58 -8.45
CA LEU A 113 14.21 2.62 -9.66
C LEU A 113 13.66 1.23 -9.96
N LYS A 114 14.58 0.27 -10.16
CA LYS A 114 14.29 -1.03 -10.74
C LYS A 114 14.02 -2.12 -9.70
N SER A 115 14.18 -1.80 -8.42
CA SER A 115 13.89 -2.70 -7.29
C SER A 115 14.82 -3.91 -7.18
N SER A 116 16.02 -3.86 -7.77
CA SER A 116 16.97 -4.98 -7.78
C SER A 116 17.30 -5.48 -6.37
N ASN A 117 17.17 -6.79 -6.15
CA ASN A 117 17.54 -7.43 -4.90
C ASN A 117 19.05 -7.69 -4.83
N GLN A 118 19.67 -8.05 -5.96
CA GLN A 118 21.12 -8.27 -6.08
C GLN A 118 21.91 -7.00 -5.70
N ALA A 119 21.46 -5.83 -6.17
CA ALA A 119 22.07 -4.55 -5.81
C ALA A 119 21.94 -4.22 -4.31
N ALA A 120 20.80 -4.57 -3.69
CA ALA A 120 20.60 -4.36 -2.25
C ALA A 120 21.50 -5.26 -1.40
N VAL A 121 21.73 -6.50 -1.83
CA VAL A 121 22.65 -7.44 -1.15
C VAL A 121 24.11 -7.03 -1.35
N ALA A 122 24.52 -6.67 -2.58
CA ALA A 122 25.89 -6.17 -2.84
C ALA A 122 26.20 -4.90 -2.02
N LEU A 123 25.23 -3.99 -1.87
CA LEU A 123 25.38 -2.82 -1.00
C LEU A 123 25.42 -3.17 0.49
N ALA A 124 24.64 -4.16 0.95
CA ALA A 124 24.68 -4.63 2.33
C ALA A 124 26.03 -5.29 2.68
N GLU A 125 26.55 -6.12 1.78
CA GLU A 125 27.87 -6.74 1.86
C GLU A 125 28.98 -5.67 1.87
N ALA A 126 28.89 -4.65 1.01
CA ALA A 126 29.86 -3.55 0.97
C ALA A 126 29.85 -2.65 2.23
N VAL A 127 28.73 -2.60 2.97
CA VAL A 127 28.61 -1.82 4.22
C VAL A 127 28.99 -2.62 5.47
N ALA A 128 28.61 -3.90 5.55
CA ALA A 128 28.66 -4.67 6.81
C ALA A 128 29.26 -6.09 6.67
N GLY A 129 29.71 -6.47 5.46
CA GLY A 129 30.21 -7.81 5.14
C GLY A 129 29.14 -8.86 4.88
N ASN A 130 27.92 -8.72 5.43
CA ASN A 130 26.78 -9.60 5.17
C ASN A 130 25.42 -8.92 5.48
N GLU A 131 24.30 -9.52 5.03
CA GLU A 131 22.94 -9.00 5.31
C GLU A 131 22.57 -9.04 6.81
N GLU A 132 23.12 -9.95 7.60
CA GLU A 132 22.80 -10.10 9.03
C GLU A 132 23.24 -8.87 9.82
N ARG A 133 24.53 -8.53 9.77
CA ARG A 133 25.10 -7.30 10.36
C ARG A 133 24.51 -6.04 9.74
N PHE A 134 24.19 -6.07 8.44
CA PHE A 134 23.49 -4.95 7.82
C PHE A 134 22.08 -4.75 8.41
N SER A 135 21.37 -5.83 8.75
CA SER A 135 20.06 -5.74 9.40
C SER A 135 20.14 -5.11 10.79
N GLU A 136 21.23 -5.31 11.53
CA GLU A 136 21.48 -4.62 12.81
C GLU A 136 21.54 -3.10 12.61
N LEU A 137 22.27 -2.64 11.59
CA LEU A 137 22.37 -1.22 11.20
C LEU A 137 21.02 -0.66 10.69
N MET A 138 20.26 -1.44 9.92
CA MET A 138 18.90 -1.07 9.49
C MET A 138 17.99 -0.85 10.70
N ASN A 139 17.96 -1.78 11.66
CA ASN A 139 17.15 -1.66 12.86
C ASN A 139 17.68 -0.57 13.81
N GLN A 140 18.99 -0.30 13.85
CA GLN A 140 19.55 0.85 14.55
C GLN A 140 19.02 2.16 13.97
N LYS A 141 19.08 2.35 12.64
CA LYS A 141 18.50 3.53 11.99
C LYS A 141 16.99 3.59 12.19
N ALA A 142 16.25 2.49 12.06
CA ALA A 142 14.81 2.46 12.32
C ALA A 142 14.45 2.94 13.74
N ARG A 143 15.23 2.55 14.77
CA ARG A 143 15.08 3.07 16.14
C ARG A 143 15.38 4.57 16.24
N MET A 144 16.44 5.06 15.60
CA MET A 144 16.76 6.50 15.57
C MET A 144 15.67 7.34 14.88
N LEU A 145 15.03 6.79 13.85
CA LEU A 145 13.88 7.41 13.16
C LEU A 145 12.52 7.17 13.86
N GLY A 146 12.52 6.59 15.07
CA GLY A 146 11.30 6.39 15.87
C GLY A 146 10.33 5.30 15.37
N LEU A 147 10.75 4.42 14.44
CA LEU A 147 9.90 3.41 13.80
C LEU A 147 9.67 2.18 14.71
N LYS A 148 8.96 2.39 15.82
CA LYS A 148 8.77 1.44 16.94
C LYS A 148 7.97 0.19 16.56
N ASN A 149 7.19 0.23 15.47
CA ASN A 149 6.35 -0.87 14.98
C ASN A 149 6.92 -1.51 13.71
N SER A 150 8.22 -1.35 13.46
CA SER A 150 8.93 -1.91 12.32
C SER A 150 10.11 -2.76 12.76
N HIS A 151 10.39 -3.82 12.00
CA HIS A 151 11.56 -4.68 12.17
C HIS A 151 12.00 -5.24 10.82
N PHE A 152 13.29 -5.14 10.52
CA PHE A 152 13.86 -5.41 9.20
C PHE A 152 14.92 -6.51 9.25
N VAL A 153 14.93 -7.43 8.27
CA VAL A 153 15.78 -8.63 8.30
C VAL A 153 16.54 -8.84 6.99
N THR A 154 16.11 -8.20 5.90
CA THR A 154 16.77 -8.23 4.59
C THR A 154 16.89 -6.82 4.03
N ALA A 155 18.04 -6.48 3.46
CA ALA A 155 18.29 -5.22 2.75
C ALA A 155 17.39 -5.09 1.50
N SER A 156 16.97 -6.23 0.95
CA SER A 156 16.13 -6.33 -0.25
C SER A 156 14.62 -6.23 0.02
N GLY A 157 14.16 -6.55 1.23
CA GLY A 157 12.73 -6.74 1.54
C GLY A 157 12.15 -8.04 0.97
N LEU A 158 12.99 -9.06 0.77
CA LEU A 158 12.53 -10.43 0.50
C LEU A 158 11.84 -11.03 1.74
N PRO A 159 10.95 -12.03 1.59
CA PRO A 159 10.28 -12.66 2.74
C PRO A 159 11.26 -13.24 3.76
N ALA A 160 11.12 -12.82 5.02
CA ALA A 160 11.89 -13.29 6.16
C ALA A 160 10.98 -13.35 7.40
N SER A 161 11.35 -14.18 8.39
CA SER A 161 10.63 -14.23 9.67
C SER A 161 10.76 -12.90 10.42
N ASN A 162 9.77 -12.55 11.22
CA ASN A 162 9.72 -11.32 12.04
C ASN A 162 9.93 -9.99 11.25
N GLN A 163 9.84 -9.98 9.92
CA GLN A 163 10.05 -8.76 9.11
C GLN A 163 8.73 -8.05 8.80
N TYR A 164 8.53 -6.86 9.34
CA TYR A 164 7.29 -6.08 9.21
C TYR A 164 7.51 -4.57 9.34
N THR A 165 6.51 -3.80 8.92
CA THR A 165 6.38 -2.36 9.15
C THR A 165 4.89 -1.98 9.13
N THR A 166 4.57 -0.69 9.24
CA THR A 166 3.19 -0.17 9.19
C THR A 166 3.04 0.88 8.10
N ALA A 167 1.82 1.21 7.69
CA ALA A 167 1.60 2.22 6.65
C ALA A 167 2.11 3.60 7.11
N TYR A 168 1.83 3.94 8.38
CA TYR A 168 2.33 5.16 9.04
C TYR A 168 3.86 5.22 9.06
N GLU A 169 4.54 4.17 9.52
CA GLU A 169 6.01 4.17 9.65
C GLU A 169 6.74 4.11 8.31
N LEU A 170 6.13 3.58 7.24
CA LEU A 170 6.67 3.75 5.88
C LEU A 170 6.54 5.18 5.36
N ALA A 171 5.46 5.89 5.69
CA ALA A 171 5.33 7.30 5.33
C ALA A 171 6.39 8.15 6.06
N LEU A 172 6.63 7.89 7.35
CA LEU A 172 7.75 8.48 8.09
C LEU A 172 9.11 8.10 7.49
N LEU A 173 9.31 6.84 7.08
CA LEU A 173 10.56 6.41 6.43
C LEU A 173 10.81 7.18 5.11
N LEU A 174 9.79 7.42 4.28
CA LEU A 174 9.97 8.24 3.08
C LEU A 174 10.20 9.71 3.42
N TYR A 175 9.52 10.26 4.43
CA TYR A 175 9.77 11.63 4.90
C TYR A 175 11.23 11.84 5.31
N GLU A 176 11.78 10.92 6.11
CA GLU A 176 13.19 10.95 6.53
C GLU A 176 14.15 10.67 5.36
N ALA A 177 13.80 9.76 4.44
CA ALA A 177 14.60 9.48 3.25
C ALA A 177 14.67 10.68 2.27
N LEU A 178 13.65 11.54 2.23
CA LEU A 178 13.64 12.75 1.40
C LEU A 178 14.65 13.82 1.86
N LYS A 179 15.21 13.70 3.07
CA LYS A 179 16.32 14.53 3.56
C LYS A 179 17.66 14.19 2.88
N TYR A 180 17.77 13.05 2.20
CA TYR A 180 18.94 12.65 1.42
C TYR A 180 18.74 13.08 -0.04
N PRO A 181 19.52 14.06 -0.57
CA PRO A 181 19.30 14.61 -1.91
C PRO A 181 19.30 13.55 -3.02
N HIS A 182 20.23 12.60 -2.96
CA HIS A 182 20.30 11.52 -3.96
C HIS A 182 19.17 10.50 -3.84
N ILE A 183 18.59 10.24 -2.65
CA ILE A 183 17.39 9.38 -2.60
C ILE A 183 16.25 10.10 -3.32
N LYS A 184 16.03 11.39 -3.05
CA LYS A 184 15.01 12.24 -3.70
C LYS A 184 15.19 12.31 -5.22
N GLU A 185 16.42 12.50 -5.71
CA GLU A 185 16.80 12.47 -7.12
C GLU A 185 16.47 11.11 -7.76
N ILE A 186 16.97 10.03 -7.16
CA ILE A 186 16.85 8.67 -7.68
C ILE A 186 15.37 8.23 -7.73
N ILE A 187 14.57 8.45 -6.68
CA ILE A 187 13.17 8.02 -6.68
C ILE A 187 12.28 8.82 -7.65
N ASN A 188 12.68 10.03 -8.07
CA ASN A 188 12.02 10.85 -9.07
C ASN A 188 12.47 10.52 -10.51
N THR A 189 13.69 9.97 -10.67
CA THR A 189 14.27 9.66 -11.99
C THR A 189 13.40 8.61 -12.72
N PRO A 190 12.84 8.91 -13.91
CA PRO A 190 12.00 7.96 -14.64
C PRO A 190 12.82 6.87 -15.35
N VAL A 191 13.95 7.23 -15.96
CA VAL A 191 14.87 6.33 -16.68
C VAL A 191 16.30 6.76 -16.38
N LYS A 192 17.21 5.80 -16.13
CA LYS A 192 18.66 6.01 -16.03
C LYS A 192 19.36 4.96 -16.91
N ILE A 193 20.47 5.35 -17.53
CA ILE A 193 21.40 4.43 -18.18
C ILE A 193 22.58 4.25 -17.23
N ILE A 194 22.99 3.01 -17.01
CA ILE A 194 24.07 2.59 -16.09
C ILE A 194 25.03 1.70 -16.87
N SER A 195 26.32 1.79 -16.63
CA SER A 195 27.32 0.89 -17.24
C SER A 195 28.21 0.29 -16.17
N SER A 196 28.44 -1.03 -16.21
CA SER A 196 29.49 -1.63 -15.40
C SER A 196 30.88 -1.16 -15.87
N GLN A 197 31.89 -1.29 -15.02
CA GLN A 197 33.27 -0.92 -15.38
C GLN A 197 33.87 -1.85 -16.45
N GLN A 198 33.21 -2.99 -16.71
CA GLN A 198 33.46 -3.89 -17.83
C GLN A 198 32.73 -3.47 -19.13
N GLY A 199 32.05 -2.32 -19.15
CA GLY A 199 31.36 -1.77 -20.31
C GLY A 199 29.94 -2.29 -20.56
N ARG A 200 29.37 -3.12 -19.69
CA ARG A 200 28.00 -3.65 -19.88
C ARG A 200 26.97 -2.59 -19.50
N THR A 201 26.28 -2.06 -20.50
CA THR A 201 25.26 -1.02 -20.32
C THR A 201 23.86 -1.59 -20.06
N LEU A 202 23.17 -1.00 -19.09
CA LEU A 202 21.84 -1.34 -18.61
C LEU A 202 20.92 -0.10 -18.68
N VAL A 203 19.83 -0.20 -19.45
CA VAL A 203 18.76 0.82 -19.42
C VAL A 203 17.74 0.40 -18.37
N ILE A 204 17.58 1.20 -17.31
CA ILE A 204 16.62 0.93 -16.24
C ILE A 204 15.51 1.97 -16.20
N ARG A 205 14.26 1.49 -16.17
CA ARG A 205 13.05 2.28 -16.00
C ARG A 205 12.49 2.11 -14.60
N ASN A 206 12.08 3.22 -13.99
CA ASN A 206 11.48 3.27 -12.66
C ASN A 206 10.20 2.40 -12.59
N THR A 207 9.99 1.78 -11.43
CA THR A 207 8.86 0.87 -11.18
C THR A 207 7.58 1.59 -10.74
N ASN A 208 7.67 2.85 -10.33
CA ASN A 208 6.53 3.72 -10.04
C ASN A 208 5.85 4.15 -11.36
N LYS A 209 4.58 3.78 -11.57
CA LYS A 209 3.84 4.12 -12.80
C LYS A 209 3.53 5.62 -12.89
N LEU A 210 3.33 6.28 -11.74
CA LEU A 210 2.89 7.67 -11.64
C LEU A 210 3.93 8.67 -12.21
N LEU A 211 5.19 8.26 -12.35
CA LEU A 211 6.25 8.99 -13.07
C LEU A 211 6.11 8.94 -14.61
N PHE A 212 5.03 8.35 -15.12
CA PHE A 212 4.71 8.23 -16.55
C PHE A 212 3.21 8.43 -16.84
N GLU A 213 2.43 8.97 -15.91
CA GLU A 213 1.03 9.34 -16.13
C GLU A 213 0.95 10.86 -16.25
N GLU A 214 0.70 11.37 -17.46
CA GLU A 214 0.73 12.81 -17.79
C GLU A 214 -0.19 13.63 -16.86
N GLU A 215 -1.39 13.11 -16.58
CA GLU A 215 -2.41 13.69 -15.69
C GLU A 215 -1.91 14.11 -14.29
N ILE A 216 -0.82 13.50 -13.79
CA ILE A 216 -0.34 13.70 -12.42
C ILE A 216 1.19 13.84 -12.34
N ARG A 217 1.92 13.68 -13.45
CA ARG A 217 3.39 13.60 -13.46
C ARG A 217 4.04 14.78 -12.73
N GLU A 218 3.53 15.98 -12.94
CA GLU A 218 4.08 17.22 -12.37
C GLU A 218 3.96 17.27 -10.84
N ASN A 219 2.92 16.65 -10.27
CA ASN A 219 2.77 16.51 -8.83
C ASN A 219 3.76 15.50 -8.24
N ILE A 220 4.11 14.43 -8.95
CA ILE A 220 4.85 13.29 -8.39
C ILE A 220 6.34 13.63 -8.21
N LEU A 221 6.79 13.67 -6.96
CA LEU A 221 8.20 13.86 -6.60
C LEU A 221 8.95 12.52 -6.41
N GLY A 222 8.28 11.40 -6.64
CA GLY A 222 8.84 10.05 -6.66
C GLY A 222 8.30 9.13 -5.57
N GLY A 223 8.82 7.90 -5.53
CA GLY A 223 8.40 6.89 -4.56
C GLY A 223 9.07 5.54 -4.75
N LYS A 224 8.75 4.58 -3.88
CA LYS A 224 9.26 3.20 -3.94
C LYS A 224 8.13 2.19 -3.92
N THR A 225 8.10 1.32 -4.93
CA THR A 225 7.20 0.16 -5.01
C THR A 225 7.73 -1.05 -4.23
N GLY A 226 6.83 -1.94 -3.85
CA GLY A 226 7.14 -3.28 -3.34
C GLY A 226 6.10 -4.32 -3.78
N TYR A 227 6.54 -5.57 -3.92
CA TYR A 227 5.65 -6.72 -4.03
C TYR A 227 6.28 -7.98 -3.45
N THR A 228 5.52 -8.72 -2.64
CA THR A 228 5.74 -10.15 -2.38
C THR A 228 4.41 -10.89 -2.30
N LYS A 229 4.43 -12.22 -2.32
CA LYS A 229 3.22 -13.04 -2.11
C LYS A 229 2.53 -12.78 -0.75
N LEU A 230 3.31 -12.42 0.27
CA LEU A 230 2.84 -12.14 1.63
C LEU A 230 2.34 -10.69 1.75
N SER A 231 3.16 -9.72 1.32
CA SER A 231 2.87 -8.28 1.34
C SER A 231 1.74 -7.85 0.41
N LYS A 232 1.45 -8.66 -0.61
CA LYS A 232 0.78 -8.23 -1.86
C LYS A 232 1.51 -7.02 -2.45
N HIS A 233 0.79 -6.09 -3.09
CA HIS A 233 1.37 -4.88 -3.65
C HIS A 233 1.49 -3.78 -2.58
N CYS A 234 2.60 -3.05 -2.62
CA CYS A 234 2.94 -1.96 -1.69
C CYS A 234 3.50 -0.76 -2.45
N LEU A 235 3.26 0.44 -1.96
CA LEU A 235 3.82 1.68 -2.48
C LEU A 235 4.00 2.68 -1.34
N VAL A 236 5.10 3.43 -1.37
CA VAL A 236 5.21 4.71 -0.66
C VAL A 236 5.63 5.77 -1.67
N ASN A 237 4.94 6.91 -1.68
CA ASN A 237 5.04 7.92 -2.74
C ASN A 237 4.86 9.33 -2.17
N VAL A 238 5.62 10.30 -2.70
CA VAL A 238 5.49 11.72 -2.38
C VAL A 238 4.97 12.52 -3.59
N ALA A 239 4.07 13.46 -3.32
CA ALA A 239 3.55 14.41 -4.31
C ALA A 239 3.59 15.85 -3.76
N LYS A 240 3.72 16.84 -4.65
CA LYS A 240 3.39 18.25 -4.38
C LYS A 240 1.89 18.45 -4.63
N VAL A 241 1.15 18.89 -3.61
CA VAL A 241 -0.28 19.21 -3.67
C VAL A 241 -0.46 20.63 -3.17
N LYS A 242 -0.76 21.55 -4.10
CA LYS A 242 -0.56 23.01 -3.89
C LYS A 242 0.86 23.22 -3.34
N ASP A 243 1.09 24.08 -2.36
CA ASP A 243 2.44 24.30 -1.81
C ASP A 243 2.81 23.42 -0.60
N ARG A 244 2.16 22.25 -0.46
CA ARG A 244 2.49 21.24 0.55
C ARG A 244 2.99 19.95 -0.09
N LEU A 245 3.81 19.23 0.68
CA LEU A 245 4.14 17.83 0.38
C LEU A 245 3.03 16.93 0.93
N VAL A 246 2.61 15.94 0.14
CA VAL A 246 1.73 14.85 0.58
C VAL A 246 2.50 13.55 0.43
N ILE A 247 2.65 12.82 1.54
CA ILE A 247 3.33 11.52 1.57
C ILE A 247 2.29 10.44 1.79
N THR A 248 2.11 9.59 0.78
CA THR A 248 1.20 8.45 0.81
C THR A 248 1.96 7.15 1.04
N SER A 249 1.38 6.24 1.82
CA SER A 249 1.84 4.86 1.95
C SER A 249 0.65 3.91 1.82
N LEU A 250 0.84 2.80 1.13
CA LEU A 250 -0.17 1.78 0.81
C LEU A 250 0.43 0.38 0.98
N LEU A 251 -0.27 -0.48 1.72
CA LEU A 251 0.13 -1.85 2.03
C LEU A 251 -1.01 -2.84 1.77
N GLY A 252 -0.67 -4.00 1.20
CA GLY A 252 -1.62 -5.08 1.00
C GLY A 252 -2.56 -4.94 -0.20
N ALA A 253 -2.28 -4.04 -1.16
CA ALA A 253 -3.12 -3.88 -2.35
C ALA A 253 -3.19 -5.22 -3.14
N PRO A 254 -4.39 -5.72 -3.49
CA PRO A 254 -4.57 -7.08 -3.99
C PRO A 254 -4.04 -7.30 -5.42
N TYR A 255 -4.04 -6.25 -6.24
CA TYR A 255 -3.45 -6.18 -7.57
C TYR A 255 -2.67 -4.86 -7.72
N ARG A 256 -1.87 -4.72 -8.78
CA ARG A 256 -0.92 -3.60 -8.89
C ARG A 256 -1.60 -2.26 -9.16
N GLU A 257 -2.66 -2.27 -9.97
CA GLU A 257 -3.33 -1.07 -10.46
C GLU A 257 -4.06 -0.32 -9.34
N ALA A 258 -4.55 -1.06 -8.34
CA ALA A 258 -5.09 -0.51 -7.09
C ALA A 258 -4.11 0.42 -6.35
N LEU A 259 -2.78 0.21 -6.45
CA LEU A 259 -1.82 1.15 -5.86
C LEU A 259 -1.90 2.54 -6.50
N TRP A 260 -2.07 2.61 -7.81
CA TRP A 260 -2.12 3.87 -8.54
C TRP A 260 -3.48 4.55 -8.31
N GLU A 261 -4.56 3.77 -8.38
CA GLU A 261 -5.93 4.21 -8.05
C GLU A 261 -5.99 4.79 -6.63
N ASP A 262 -5.55 4.04 -5.63
CA ASP A 262 -5.56 4.47 -4.23
C ASP A 262 -4.62 5.66 -3.98
N THR A 263 -3.44 5.74 -4.62
CA THR A 263 -2.58 6.93 -4.49
C THR A 263 -3.22 8.17 -5.11
N LYS A 264 -3.87 8.07 -6.28
CA LYS A 264 -4.59 9.22 -6.88
C LYS A 264 -5.77 9.65 -6.01
N LYS A 265 -6.52 8.72 -5.41
CA LYS A 265 -7.54 9.03 -4.37
C LYS A 265 -6.95 9.77 -3.17
N LEU A 266 -5.87 9.26 -2.58
CA LEU A 266 -5.26 9.88 -1.39
C LEU A 266 -4.67 11.27 -1.65
N ILE A 267 -4.10 11.49 -2.85
CA ILE A 267 -3.65 12.82 -3.29
C ILE A 267 -4.84 13.79 -3.42
N ARG A 268 -5.92 13.37 -4.09
CA ARG A 268 -7.16 14.16 -4.21
C ARG A 268 -7.79 14.46 -2.84
N PHE A 269 -7.86 13.46 -1.96
CA PHE A 269 -8.40 13.62 -0.61
C PHE A 269 -7.61 14.65 0.20
N SER A 270 -6.27 14.59 0.11
CA SER A 270 -5.38 15.56 0.76
C SER A 270 -5.62 16.99 0.26
N GLU A 271 -5.91 17.16 -1.03
CA GLU A 271 -6.29 18.47 -1.59
C GLU A 271 -7.63 18.98 -1.00
N LEU A 272 -8.63 18.11 -0.89
CA LEU A 272 -9.93 18.45 -0.29
C LEU A 272 -9.81 18.83 1.19
N VAL A 273 -8.91 18.18 1.95
CA VAL A 273 -8.58 18.55 3.33
C VAL A 273 -7.92 19.92 3.40
N PHE A 274 -6.94 20.20 2.53
CA PHE A 274 -6.29 21.52 2.47
C PHE A 274 -7.26 22.64 2.08
N ASP A 275 -8.24 22.35 1.21
CA ASP A 275 -9.33 23.26 0.84
C ASP A 275 -10.44 23.38 1.91
N ARG A 276 -10.33 22.66 3.04
CA ARG A 276 -11.36 22.59 4.11
C ARG A 276 -12.73 22.11 3.60
N LYS A 277 -12.77 21.37 2.50
CA LYS A 277 -13.97 20.75 1.92
C LYS A 277 -14.36 19.46 2.64
N VAL A 278 -13.39 18.81 3.28
CA VAL A 278 -13.56 17.59 4.09
C VAL A 278 -12.63 17.64 5.30
N SER A 279 -12.96 16.91 6.36
CA SER A 279 -12.10 16.74 7.54
C SER A 279 -11.05 15.64 7.32
N PRO A 280 -9.91 15.67 8.04
CA PRO A 280 -9.02 14.52 8.13
C PRO A 280 -9.71 13.30 8.75
N VAL A 281 -9.46 12.10 8.23
CA VAL A 281 -10.19 10.87 8.63
C VAL A 281 -9.25 9.73 9.06
N VAL A 282 -9.64 8.96 10.09
CA VAL A 282 -8.89 7.79 10.58
C VAL A 282 -9.83 6.59 10.71
N ILE A 283 -9.68 5.63 9.80
CA ILE A 283 -10.52 4.44 9.68
C ILE A 283 -9.77 3.23 10.25
N ASN A 284 -10.38 2.49 11.18
CA ASN A 284 -9.88 1.20 11.65
C ASN A 284 -10.92 0.12 11.36
N THR A 285 -10.49 -0.98 10.74
CA THR A 285 -11.36 -2.11 10.34
C THR A 285 -10.83 -3.40 10.94
N ALA A 286 -11.70 -4.39 11.18
CA ALA A 286 -11.25 -5.74 11.50
C ALA A 286 -10.45 -6.34 10.32
N VAL A 287 -9.15 -6.56 10.51
CA VAL A 287 -8.26 -7.21 9.53
C VAL A 287 -7.64 -8.44 10.18
N THR A 288 -7.86 -9.61 9.58
CA THR A 288 -7.22 -10.85 10.02
C THR A 288 -5.74 -10.84 9.64
N THR A 289 -4.85 -10.44 10.55
CA THR A 289 -3.39 -10.36 10.34
C THR A 289 -2.69 -11.73 10.32
N ALA A 290 -3.36 -12.76 9.84
CA ALA A 290 -2.84 -14.13 9.70
C ALA A 290 -1.86 -14.21 8.51
N LEU A 291 -0.68 -13.60 8.68
CA LEU A 291 0.43 -13.69 7.73
C LEU A 291 0.84 -15.18 7.57
N PRO A 292 0.91 -15.73 6.34
CA PRO A 292 1.40 -17.07 6.13
C PRO A 292 2.83 -17.23 6.65
N VAL A 293 3.01 -18.16 7.59
CA VAL A 293 4.27 -18.41 8.28
C VAL A 293 5.36 -18.85 7.30
N SER A 294 6.51 -18.16 7.32
CA SER A 294 7.80 -18.60 6.78
C SER A 294 7.80 -19.22 5.37
N MET A 295 7.80 -18.38 4.32
CA MET A 295 8.26 -18.80 2.99
C MET A 295 9.75 -18.48 2.82
N LYS A 296 10.60 -19.49 2.61
CA LYS A 296 12.03 -19.28 2.26
C LYS A 296 12.16 -18.47 0.94
N PRO A 297 13.08 -17.49 0.82
CA PRO A 297 13.21 -16.64 -0.36
C PRO A 297 13.34 -17.38 -1.71
N SER A 298 13.96 -18.56 -1.72
CA SER A 298 14.13 -19.38 -2.92
C SER A 298 12.83 -20.00 -3.45
N ALA A 299 11.81 -20.19 -2.60
CA ALA A 299 10.49 -20.68 -3.03
C ALA A 299 9.74 -19.62 -3.86
N TYR A 300 9.85 -18.35 -3.49
CA TYR A 300 9.14 -17.22 -4.10
C TYR A 300 9.37 -17.10 -5.62
N TYR A 301 10.61 -17.28 -6.10
CA TYR A 301 10.92 -17.21 -7.53
C TYR A 301 10.86 -18.57 -8.26
N ARG A 302 11.03 -19.70 -7.56
CA ARG A 302 10.80 -21.04 -8.17
C ARG A 302 9.35 -21.18 -8.63
N GLU A 303 8.40 -20.64 -7.85
CA GLU A 303 6.99 -20.66 -8.20
C GLU A 303 6.62 -19.62 -9.27
N SER A 304 7.22 -18.42 -9.27
CA SER A 304 6.94 -17.42 -10.30
C SER A 304 7.46 -17.85 -11.68
N LYS A 305 8.61 -18.53 -11.75
CA LYS A 305 9.06 -19.22 -12.98
C LYS A 305 8.03 -20.27 -13.44
N ARG A 306 7.55 -21.15 -12.55
CA ARG A 306 6.49 -22.14 -12.89
C ARG A 306 5.19 -21.48 -13.36
N ALA A 307 4.74 -20.40 -12.72
CA ALA A 307 3.53 -19.68 -13.12
C ALA A 307 3.68 -19.03 -14.50
N SER A 308 4.83 -18.41 -14.79
CA SER A 308 5.13 -17.83 -16.11
C SER A 308 5.26 -18.92 -17.19
N GLN A 309 5.88 -20.06 -16.88
CA GLN A 309 5.95 -21.23 -17.75
C GLN A 309 4.53 -21.73 -18.10
N ASN A 310 3.67 -21.88 -17.09
CA ASN A 310 2.29 -22.34 -17.27
C ASN A 310 1.45 -21.31 -18.06
N GLN A 311 1.59 -20.01 -17.83
CA GLN A 311 0.92 -19.00 -18.66
C GLN A 311 1.41 -19.04 -20.13
N LYS A 312 2.70 -19.24 -20.38
CA LYS A 312 3.23 -19.44 -21.75
C LYS A 312 2.67 -20.72 -22.40
N ASN A 313 2.58 -21.83 -21.65
CA ASN A 313 2.03 -23.10 -22.13
C ASN A 313 0.51 -23.04 -22.40
N ILE A 314 -0.24 -22.31 -21.57
CA ILE A 314 -1.66 -22.03 -21.79
C ILE A 314 -1.83 -21.14 -23.04
N ALA A 315 -1.00 -20.10 -23.20
CA ALA A 315 -1.05 -19.21 -24.37
C ALA A 315 -0.68 -19.93 -25.68
N SER A 316 0.34 -20.79 -25.68
CA SER A 316 0.69 -21.60 -26.87
C SER A 316 -0.42 -22.58 -27.22
N THR A 317 -0.97 -23.29 -26.23
CA THR A 317 -2.10 -24.22 -26.44
C THR A 317 -3.36 -23.50 -26.95
N LYS A 318 -3.61 -22.26 -26.49
CA LYS A 318 -4.71 -21.43 -26.98
C LYS A 318 -4.50 -20.99 -28.44
N ARG A 319 -3.27 -20.63 -28.83
CA ARG A 319 -2.91 -20.38 -30.24
C ARG A 319 -3.09 -21.63 -31.11
N THR A 320 -2.59 -22.79 -30.70
CA THR A 320 -2.76 -24.04 -31.46
C THR A 320 -4.23 -24.40 -31.65
N ARG A 321 -5.07 -24.22 -30.62
CA ARG A 321 -6.53 -24.42 -30.74
C ARG A 321 -7.21 -23.40 -31.67
N GLN A 322 -6.80 -22.13 -31.68
CA GLN A 322 -7.33 -21.15 -32.66
C GLN A 322 -6.92 -21.48 -34.10
N VAL A 323 -5.67 -21.89 -34.34
CA VAL A 323 -5.18 -22.27 -35.67
C VAL A 323 -5.88 -23.53 -36.20
N LEU A 324 -6.24 -24.48 -35.32
CA LEU A 324 -7.05 -25.64 -35.69
C LEU A 324 -8.51 -25.25 -35.97
N ALA A 325 -9.14 -24.44 -35.12
CA ALA A 325 -10.53 -24.02 -35.29
C ALA A 325 -10.76 -23.18 -36.57
N LEU A 326 -9.78 -22.38 -36.98
CA LEU A 326 -9.82 -21.61 -38.22
C LEU A 326 -9.65 -22.46 -39.50
N LYS A 327 -9.34 -23.76 -39.38
CA LYS A 327 -9.25 -24.70 -40.52
C LYS A 327 -10.47 -25.62 -40.67
N SER A 328 -11.45 -25.58 -39.76
CA SER A 328 -12.61 -26.51 -39.77
C SER A 328 -13.96 -25.87 -40.07
N SER A 329 -14.04 -24.57 -40.34
CA SER A 329 -15.30 -23.88 -40.65
C SER A 329 -15.66 -23.94 -42.14
N SER A 330 -16.01 -25.12 -42.64
CA SER A 330 -16.51 -25.31 -44.01
C SER A 330 -17.63 -26.36 -44.09
N LYS A 331 -18.79 -25.90 -44.56
CA LYS A 331 -20.01 -26.66 -44.95
C LYS A 331 -20.92 -27.26 -43.85
N ASN A 332 -22.22 -26.95 -44.06
CA ASN A 332 -23.45 -27.69 -43.75
C ASN A 332 -24.02 -27.79 -42.31
N LYS A 333 -25.24 -27.23 -42.19
CA LYS A 333 -26.38 -27.65 -41.33
C LYS A 333 -27.32 -28.57 -42.18
N PRO A 334 -28.45 -29.12 -41.67
CA PRO A 334 -29.06 -29.05 -40.33
C PRO A 334 -29.40 -30.43 -39.71
N VAL A 335 -29.97 -30.44 -38.50
CA VAL A 335 -31.22 -31.15 -38.09
C VAL A 335 -31.55 -30.79 -36.61
N LEU A 336 -32.81 -30.97 -36.19
CA LEU A 336 -33.32 -30.62 -34.85
C LEU A 336 -33.10 -31.71 -33.80
N ALA A 337 -32.92 -31.28 -32.54
CA ALA A 337 -33.40 -32.02 -31.36
C ALA A 337 -33.76 -31.01 -30.24
N LYS A 338 -34.79 -31.31 -29.43
CA LYS A 338 -35.17 -30.54 -28.22
C LYS A 338 -34.54 -31.21 -26.99
N ASN A 339 -34.24 -30.44 -25.93
CA ASN A 339 -34.93 -30.61 -24.63
C ASN A 339 -34.48 -29.66 -23.50
N SER A 340 -35.45 -29.40 -22.60
CA SER A 340 -35.36 -29.07 -21.16
C SER A 340 -34.33 -28.03 -20.65
N LEU A 341 -34.88 -26.93 -20.15
CA LEU A 341 -34.28 -26.08 -19.12
C LEU A 341 -34.01 -26.85 -17.81
N VAL A 342 -32.95 -26.48 -17.09
CA VAL A 342 -33.00 -26.23 -15.63
C VAL A 342 -32.14 -25.00 -15.35
N SER A 343 -32.61 -24.11 -14.45
CA SER A 343 -31.80 -22.99 -13.95
C SER A 343 -31.76 -22.99 -12.43
N THR A 344 -30.58 -22.81 -11.85
CA THR A 344 -30.36 -22.72 -10.40
C THR A 344 -29.97 -21.29 -10.03
N LYS A 345 -30.96 -20.47 -9.65
CA LYS A 345 -30.72 -19.13 -9.10
C LYS A 345 -30.12 -19.23 -7.68
N ALA A 346 -29.11 -18.42 -7.40
CA ALA A 346 -28.61 -18.24 -6.04
C ALA A 346 -29.70 -17.60 -5.14
N LYS A 347 -29.78 -18.04 -3.88
CA LYS A 347 -30.63 -17.41 -2.86
C LYS A 347 -29.82 -16.37 -2.10
N VAL A 348 -30.24 -15.11 -2.18
CA VAL A 348 -29.86 -14.06 -1.21
C VAL A 348 -30.85 -14.14 -0.05
N GLN A 349 -30.35 -14.18 1.19
CA GLN A 349 -31.17 -13.99 2.38
C GLN A 349 -30.97 -12.57 2.92
N VAL A 350 -32.09 -11.86 3.08
CA VAL A 350 -32.16 -10.60 3.84
C VAL A 350 -33.04 -10.87 5.05
N ALA A 351 -32.49 -10.71 6.26
CA ALA A 351 -33.27 -10.83 7.48
C ALA A 351 -34.19 -9.60 7.65
N LYS A 352 -35.48 -9.83 7.85
CA LYS A 352 -36.42 -8.81 8.34
C LYS A 352 -36.77 -9.11 9.79
N ALA A 353 -36.84 -8.07 10.61
CA ALA A 353 -37.26 -8.20 12.00
C ALA A 353 -38.76 -8.55 12.10
N ASN A 354 -39.11 -9.49 12.98
CA ASN A 354 -40.48 -9.75 13.39
C ASN A 354 -40.77 -9.02 14.70
N THR A 355 -41.77 -8.15 14.68
CA THR A 355 -42.40 -7.62 15.90
C THR A 355 -43.60 -8.50 16.26
N SER A 356 -43.75 -8.84 17.54
CA SER A 356 -44.97 -9.45 18.07
C SER A 356 -45.43 -8.71 19.31
N LYS A 357 -46.75 -8.51 19.45
CA LYS A 357 -47.37 -7.83 20.60
C LYS A 357 -47.88 -8.88 21.58
N GLY A 358 -47.55 -8.72 22.85
CA GLY A 358 -48.16 -9.46 23.96
C GLY A 358 -48.57 -8.49 25.07
N ARG A 359 -49.86 -8.45 25.43
CA ARG A 359 -50.35 -7.68 26.57
C ARG A 359 -50.17 -8.49 27.86
N ASN A 360 -49.92 -7.83 28.99
CA ASN A 360 -50.27 -8.39 30.29
C ASN A 360 -50.61 -7.30 31.32
N ALA A 361 -51.24 -7.67 32.44
CA ALA A 361 -52.04 -6.74 33.24
C ALA A 361 -51.59 -6.55 34.71
N LYS A 362 -51.91 -5.35 35.23
CA LYS A 362 -52.15 -4.93 36.63
C LYS A 362 -51.33 -5.54 37.79
N SER A 363 -50.66 -4.64 38.51
CA SER A 363 -50.25 -4.73 39.94
C SER A 363 -49.03 -5.65 40.25
N ASN A 364 -48.30 -5.49 41.36
CA ASN A 364 -48.59 -4.73 42.58
C ASN A 364 -47.33 -4.27 43.38
N LYS A 365 -47.50 -3.28 44.27
CA LYS A 365 -46.69 -2.90 45.47
C LYS A 365 -45.21 -2.44 45.39
N LYS A 366 -44.99 -1.32 46.11
CA LYS A 366 -43.83 -0.95 46.99
C LYS A 366 -42.45 -0.73 46.35
N LEU A 367 -41.94 0.51 46.31
CA LEU A 367 -41.29 1.31 47.38
C LEU A 367 -39.80 0.98 47.60
N TYR A 368 -38.91 1.93 47.26
CA TYR A 368 -37.89 2.45 48.19
C TYR A 368 -37.41 3.87 47.76
N ARG A 369 -37.11 4.71 48.75
CA ARG A 369 -36.25 5.92 48.67
C ARG A 369 -34.77 5.48 48.67
N ALA A 370 -33.76 6.20 48.17
CA ALA A 370 -33.66 7.41 47.33
C ALA A 370 -32.22 7.39 46.68
N GLU A 371 -31.38 8.42 46.43
CA GLU A 371 -31.35 9.88 46.66
C GLU A 371 -30.30 10.54 45.71
N ASN A 372 -30.07 11.85 45.84
CA ASN A 372 -29.15 12.69 45.04
C ASN A 372 -27.71 12.82 45.67
N PRO A 373 -26.80 13.74 45.23
CA PRO A 373 -26.01 13.59 43.99
C PRO A 373 -24.50 13.98 44.10
N SER A 374 -23.73 13.68 43.04
CA SER A 374 -22.55 14.48 42.60
C SER A 374 -21.30 14.53 43.55
N PRO A 375 -20.21 15.29 43.22
CA PRO A 375 -19.35 15.10 42.03
C PRO A 375 -17.82 15.24 42.30
N ARG A 376 -17.02 15.10 41.21
CA ARG A 376 -15.61 15.54 41.01
C ARG A 376 -14.49 14.77 41.73
N ASN A 377 -13.42 14.51 40.97
CA ASN A 377 -12.07 15.10 41.05
C ASN A 377 -11.37 14.76 39.70
N SER A 378 -10.51 15.57 39.05
CA SER A 378 -9.41 16.47 39.49
C SER A 378 -8.18 15.70 39.96
#